data_AF-A0A0D9NN68-F1
#
_entry.id   AF-A0A0D9NN68-F1
#
_cell.length_a   1.000
_cell.length_b   1.000
_cell.length_c   1.000
_cell.angle_alpha   90.00
_cell.angle_beta   90.00
_cell.angle_gamma   90.00
#
_symmetry.space_group_name_H-M   'P 1'
#
loop_
_entity.id
_entity.type
_entity.pdbx_description
1 polymer ?
#
loop_
_entity_poly.entity_id
_entity_poly.type
_entity_poly.pdbx_seq_one_letter_code
_entity_poly.pdbx_strand_id
1 'polypeptide(L)'
;MPLIMNADVDKLNGLAPRSCELCHKKEGVARCSACLAVFYCGRECQVKDRDFHKTPCTLIKKNRLRYKSEQKKLREMPSGPFLPENVFEDHVGRFWGILGTRPYMCARYALVDAMLISYGTAGGPVDVVQMSLDHLLDMMRLCRSDNLCLRKLIPGLYIRLGRDQDAYDFMKWYATTGQKTDYNWGDMEEPFLDTKDADVLEAPVKSWKGRVLDLNHVVAVVLIKVRIMLDLQVIQNARIADRGDNPEETIKIIGGKLVSPIISSRAESLLAEPQETARLAAKIKKQIKQLYDAVGSYNRHFWDLLVEDPDCGVLRRPASNPPQSKNEAIVVVKYSYASWYKTPGAVNMLRNLSEED
;
A
#
# COMPACT_ATOMS: atom_id res chain seq x y z
N MET A 1 17.99 2.62 9.80
CA MET A 1 16.54 2.57 9.48
C MET A 1 15.84 2.38 10.80
N PRO A 2 15.02 3.33 11.26
CA PRO A 2 14.33 3.17 12.54
C PRO A 2 13.35 2.00 12.39
N LEU A 3 13.57 0.97 13.20
CA LEU A 3 12.62 -0.10 13.44
C LEU A 3 11.37 0.52 14.07
N ILE A 4 10.18 0.02 13.72
CA ILE A 4 8.92 0.54 14.24
C ILE A 4 8.87 0.48 15.76
N MET A 5 9.41 -0.59 16.35
CA MET A 5 9.43 -0.74 17.80
C MET A 5 10.25 0.35 18.51
N ASN A 6 11.07 1.10 17.77
CA ASN A 6 11.88 2.21 18.26
C ASN A 6 11.35 3.58 17.80
N ALA A 7 10.23 3.61 17.07
CA ALA A 7 9.62 4.84 16.57
C ALA A 7 8.48 5.29 17.50
N ASP A 8 8.37 6.61 17.69
CA ASP A 8 7.20 7.21 18.29
C ASP A 8 6.04 7.14 17.28
N VAL A 9 5.26 6.06 17.36
CA VAL A 9 4.18 5.74 16.40
C VAL A 9 3.14 6.86 16.34
N ASP A 10 2.91 7.56 17.46
CA ASP A 10 1.96 8.68 17.54
C ASP A 10 2.44 9.91 16.76
N LYS A 11 3.75 10.01 16.46
CA LYS A 11 4.33 11.04 15.57
C LYS A 11 4.33 10.66 14.09
N LEU A 12 3.99 9.42 13.73
CA LEU A 12 3.98 8.95 12.34
C LEU A 12 2.68 9.36 11.62
N ASN A 13 2.42 10.66 11.53
CA ASN A 13 1.26 11.16 10.80
C ASN A 13 1.53 11.21 9.29
N GLY A 14 1.21 10.12 8.59
CA GLY A 14 1.24 10.05 7.12
C GLY A 14 2.64 9.89 6.51
N LEU A 15 2.80 10.34 5.26
CA LEU A 15 4.06 10.33 4.50
C LEU A 15 4.78 11.67 4.66
N ALA A 16 6.11 11.63 4.78
CA ALA A 16 6.89 12.85 4.81
C ALA A 16 6.72 13.60 3.48
N PRO A 17 6.34 14.89 3.49
CA PRO A 17 6.22 15.67 2.28
C PRO A 17 7.59 15.88 1.65
N ARG A 18 7.59 16.26 0.37
CA ARG A 18 8.83 16.63 -0.34
C ARG A 18 9.57 17.72 0.43
N SER A 19 10.72 17.37 0.98
CA SER A 19 11.55 18.23 1.82
C SER A 19 12.98 17.68 1.89
N CYS A 20 13.89 18.49 2.43
CA CYS A 20 15.25 18.06 2.72
C CYS A 20 15.22 16.90 3.73
N GLU A 21 15.89 15.80 3.41
CA GLU A 21 15.94 14.60 4.28
C GLU A 21 16.49 14.91 5.67
N LEU A 22 17.42 15.86 5.77
CA LEU A 22 18.09 16.20 7.03
C LEU A 22 17.39 17.30 7.84
N CYS A 23 17.03 18.42 7.19
CA CYS A 23 16.53 19.61 7.89
C CYS A 23 15.05 19.92 7.63
N HIS A 24 14.37 19.10 6.82
CA HIS A 24 12.95 19.21 6.47
C HIS A 24 12.52 20.53 5.82
N LYS A 25 13.46 21.37 5.36
CA LYS A 25 13.17 22.53 4.51
C LYS A 25 12.48 22.07 3.22
N LYS A 26 11.35 22.68 2.87
CA LYS A 26 10.54 22.31 1.68
C LYS A 26 11.00 22.99 0.40
N GLU A 27 11.54 24.20 0.51
CA GLU A 27 11.94 25.03 -0.63
C GLU A 27 13.39 24.81 -1.05
N GLY A 28 13.66 24.96 -2.35
CA GLY A 28 15.01 24.88 -2.90
C GLY A 28 15.63 23.49 -2.78
N VAL A 29 14.82 22.44 -2.70
CA VAL A 29 15.31 21.07 -2.56
C VAL A 29 15.53 20.40 -3.91
N ALA A 30 16.68 19.75 -4.06
CA ALA A 30 17.03 18.98 -5.24
C ALA A 30 17.18 17.50 -4.89
N ARG A 31 16.80 16.62 -5.81
CA ARG A 31 16.99 15.18 -5.63
C ARG A 31 18.49 14.84 -5.56
N CYS A 32 18.83 13.86 -4.73
CA CYS A 32 20.13 13.22 -4.83
C CYS A 32 20.32 12.64 -6.23
N SER A 33 21.29 13.15 -7.00
CA SER A 33 21.54 12.74 -8.39
C SER A 33 21.88 11.24 -8.52
N ALA A 34 22.45 10.65 -7.46
CA ALA A 34 22.85 9.26 -7.42
C ALA A 34 21.66 8.29 -7.29
N CYS A 35 20.80 8.43 -6.28
CA CYS A 35 19.67 7.51 -6.07
C CYS A 35 18.34 8.01 -6.65
N LEU A 36 18.14 9.34 -6.73
CA LEU A 36 16.89 10.03 -7.07
C LEU A 36 15.71 9.75 -6.12
N ALA A 37 15.96 9.16 -4.93
CA ALA A 37 14.92 8.79 -3.97
C ALA A 37 14.62 9.88 -2.92
N VAL A 38 15.64 10.66 -2.51
CA VAL A 38 15.53 11.68 -1.45
C VAL A 38 16.00 13.04 -1.94
N PHE A 39 15.67 14.09 -1.19
CA PHE A 39 15.96 15.47 -1.55
C PHE A 39 16.84 16.16 -0.49
N TYR A 40 17.63 17.13 -0.92
CA TYR A 40 18.44 17.99 -0.04
C TYR A 40 18.32 19.44 -0.48
N CYS A 41 18.30 20.37 0.47
CA CYS A 41 18.30 21.82 0.18
C CYS A 41 19.67 22.35 -0.27
N GLY A 42 20.72 21.54 -0.18
CA GLY A 42 22.09 21.93 -0.55
C GLY A 42 23.14 20.90 -0.15
N ARG A 43 24.39 21.16 -0.56
CA ARG A 43 25.54 20.26 -0.34
C ARG A 43 25.82 20.02 1.13
N GLU A 44 25.63 21.01 1.99
CA GLU A 44 25.88 20.88 3.43
C GLU A 44 25.03 19.79 4.07
N CYS A 45 23.72 19.81 3.84
CA CYS A 45 22.82 18.78 4.35
C CYS A 45 23.14 17.40 3.76
N GLN A 46 23.47 17.34 2.46
CA GLN A 46 23.84 16.08 1.81
C GLN A 46 25.13 15.46 2.39
N VAL A 47 26.13 16.29 2.73
CA VAL A 47 27.38 15.82 3.34
C VAL A 47 27.15 15.36 4.77
N LYS A 48 26.33 16.08 5.54
CA LYS A 48 25.99 15.70 6.93
C LYS A 48 25.18 14.40 7.00
N ASP A 49 24.27 14.16 6.05
CA ASP A 49 23.47 12.93 5.98
C ASP A 49 24.22 11.74 5.34
N ARG A 50 25.47 11.95 4.90
CA ARG A 50 26.21 10.97 4.09
C ARG A 50 26.30 9.60 4.74
N ASP A 51 26.53 9.53 6.04
CA ASP A 51 26.77 8.25 6.73
C ASP A 51 25.52 7.37 6.77
N PHE A 52 24.34 7.98 6.97
CA PHE A 52 23.06 7.28 6.92
C PHE A 52 22.59 7.03 5.48
N HIS A 53 22.85 7.98 4.57
CA HIS A 53 22.40 7.91 3.18
C HIS A 53 23.23 6.96 2.30
N LYS A 54 24.53 6.80 2.54
CA LYS A 54 25.46 6.12 1.62
C LYS A 54 25.01 4.71 1.24
N THR A 55 24.59 3.91 2.21
CA THR A 55 24.17 2.51 2.00
C THR A 55 22.86 2.43 1.19
N PRO A 56 21.75 3.07 1.62
CA PRO A 56 20.54 3.24 0.81
C PRO A 56 20.80 3.76 -0.60
N CYS A 57 21.61 4.83 -0.71
CA CYS A 57 21.90 5.49 -1.96
C CYS A 57 22.58 4.55 -2.96
N THR A 58 23.59 3.81 -2.50
CA THR A 58 24.34 2.87 -3.32
C THR A 58 23.45 1.72 -3.80
N LEU A 59 22.60 1.19 -2.91
CA LEU A 59 21.67 0.10 -3.22
C LEU A 59 20.65 0.52 -4.30
N ILE A 60 20.02 1.67 -4.13
CA ILE A 60 19.04 2.19 -5.10
C ILE A 60 19.73 2.54 -6.43
N LYS A 61 20.89 3.23 -6.39
CA LYS A 61 21.66 3.56 -7.60
C LYS A 61 22.00 2.31 -8.39
N LYS A 62 22.51 1.26 -7.73
CA LYS A 62 22.87 -0.01 -8.38
C LYS A 62 21.67 -0.64 -9.08
N ASN A 63 20.53 -0.77 -8.41
CA ASN A 63 19.33 -1.36 -9.01
C ASN A 63 18.75 -0.50 -10.14
N ARG A 64 18.81 0.83 -10.00
CA ARG A 64 18.37 1.76 -11.05
C ARG A 64 19.21 1.63 -12.32
N LEU A 65 20.54 1.55 -12.18
CA LEU A 65 21.43 1.36 -13.32
C LEU A 65 21.19 0.01 -14.00
N ARG A 66 20.97 -1.06 -13.21
CA ARG A 66 20.59 -2.38 -13.75
C ARG A 66 19.27 -2.31 -14.53
N TYR A 67 18.22 -1.73 -13.94
CA TYR A 67 16.94 -1.51 -14.60
C TYR A 67 17.08 -0.76 -15.93
N LYS A 68 17.82 0.36 -15.94
CA LYS A 68 18.07 1.14 -17.17
C LYS A 68 18.87 0.36 -18.21
N SER A 69 19.83 -0.45 -17.79
CA SER A 69 20.60 -1.31 -18.69
C SER A 69 19.73 -2.37 -19.36
N GLU A 70 18.89 -3.08 -18.58
CA GLU A 70 17.95 -4.05 -19.15
C GLU A 70 16.89 -3.38 -20.05
N GLN A 71 16.46 -2.16 -19.72
CA GLN A 71 15.56 -1.39 -20.59
C GLN A 71 16.23 -1.04 -21.92
N LYS A 72 17.47 -0.54 -21.88
CA LYS A 72 18.25 -0.18 -23.07
C LYS A 72 18.45 -1.39 -23.97
N LYS A 73 18.82 -2.52 -23.39
CA LYS A 73 18.93 -3.81 -24.08
C LYS A 73 17.66 -4.18 -24.85
N LEU A 74 16.49 -4.08 -24.22
CA LEU A 74 15.21 -4.39 -24.89
C LEU A 74 14.85 -3.44 -26.03
N ARG A 75 15.37 -2.21 -26.03
CA ARG A 75 15.13 -1.24 -27.09
C ARG A 75 16.13 -1.32 -28.25
N GLU A 76 17.34 -1.79 -27.97
CA GLU A 76 18.44 -1.79 -28.93
C GLU A 76 18.76 -3.17 -29.50
N MET A 77 18.41 -4.25 -28.80
CA MET A 77 18.66 -5.59 -29.33
C MET A 77 17.78 -5.86 -30.55
N PRO A 78 18.36 -6.37 -31.65
CA PRO A 78 17.59 -6.86 -32.78
C PRO A 78 16.60 -7.93 -32.33
N SER A 79 15.46 -8.02 -33.01
CA SER A 79 14.54 -9.13 -32.76
C SER A 79 15.19 -10.47 -33.01
N GLY A 80 14.77 -11.47 -32.26
CA GLY A 80 15.19 -12.84 -32.43
C GLY A 80 14.21 -13.83 -31.80
N PRO A 81 14.56 -15.13 -31.77
CA PRO A 81 13.66 -16.20 -31.32
C PRO A 81 13.09 -16.02 -29.90
N PHE A 82 13.74 -15.23 -29.06
CA PHE A 82 13.37 -15.00 -27.66
C PHE A 82 12.99 -13.54 -27.34
N LEU A 83 13.00 -12.66 -28.34
CA LEU A 83 12.72 -11.24 -28.20
C LEU A 83 12.09 -10.70 -29.50
N PRO A 84 10.78 -10.46 -29.54
CA PRO A 84 10.15 -9.81 -30.69
C PRO A 84 10.50 -8.31 -30.75
N GLU A 85 10.19 -7.66 -31.88
CA GLU A 85 10.36 -6.20 -32.02
C GLU A 85 9.36 -5.43 -31.12
N ASN A 86 9.66 -4.16 -30.84
CA ASN A 86 8.77 -3.20 -30.17
C ASN A 86 8.03 -3.76 -28.94
N VAL A 87 8.74 -4.51 -28.09
CA VAL A 87 8.11 -5.24 -26.98
C VAL A 87 7.31 -4.35 -26.03
N PHE A 88 7.65 -3.07 -25.87
CA PHE A 88 6.94 -2.15 -24.97
C PHE A 88 5.62 -1.65 -25.53
N GLU A 89 5.42 -1.80 -26.84
CA GLU A 89 4.30 -1.30 -27.60
C GLU A 89 3.39 -2.47 -28.02
N ASP A 90 3.95 -3.51 -28.63
CA ASP A 90 3.18 -4.58 -29.29
C ASP A 90 2.89 -5.78 -28.36
N HIS A 91 3.60 -5.89 -27.24
CA HIS A 91 3.52 -7.05 -26.34
C HIS A 91 3.08 -6.71 -24.91
N VAL A 92 2.44 -5.56 -24.74
CA VAL A 92 1.83 -5.12 -23.47
C VAL A 92 0.86 -6.19 -22.95
N GLY A 93 0.84 -6.38 -21.63
CA GLY A 93 0.06 -7.41 -20.94
C GLY A 93 0.69 -8.81 -20.94
N ARG A 94 1.60 -9.11 -21.87
CA ARG A 94 2.15 -10.46 -22.11
C ARG A 94 3.65 -10.58 -21.83
N PHE A 95 4.27 -9.59 -21.19
CA PHE A 95 5.73 -9.52 -21.00
C PHE A 95 6.32 -10.81 -20.45
N TRP A 96 5.73 -11.38 -19.39
CA TRP A 96 6.31 -12.56 -18.75
C TRP A 96 6.38 -13.81 -19.65
N GLY A 97 5.51 -13.90 -20.66
CA GLY A 97 5.56 -14.94 -21.67
C GLY A 97 6.82 -14.86 -22.55
N ILE A 98 7.40 -13.67 -22.70
CA ILE A 98 8.58 -13.41 -23.52
C ILE A 98 9.84 -13.51 -22.63
N LEU A 99 10.62 -14.57 -22.83
CA LEU A 99 11.81 -14.85 -22.02
C LEU A 99 12.79 -13.67 -21.96
N GLY A 100 12.99 -12.98 -23.08
CA GLY A 100 13.88 -11.81 -23.18
C GLY A 100 13.49 -10.65 -22.27
N THR A 101 12.20 -10.48 -21.90
CA THR A 101 11.75 -9.34 -21.07
C THR A 101 11.81 -9.62 -19.56
N ARG A 102 11.96 -10.88 -19.14
CA ARG A 102 11.98 -11.24 -17.72
C ARG A 102 13.12 -10.57 -16.94
N PRO A 103 14.37 -10.48 -17.45
CA PRO A 103 15.44 -9.74 -16.77
C PRO A 103 15.08 -8.28 -16.48
N TYR A 104 14.39 -7.61 -17.41
CA TYR A 104 13.90 -6.25 -17.22
C TYR A 104 12.85 -6.16 -16.11
N MET A 105 11.84 -7.04 -16.12
CA MET A 105 10.80 -7.09 -15.08
C MET A 105 11.41 -7.33 -13.69
N CYS A 106 12.33 -8.29 -13.58
CA CYS A 106 13.04 -8.57 -12.33
C CYS A 106 13.91 -7.40 -11.87
N ALA A 107 14.63 -6.74 -12.78
CA ALA A 107 15.46 -5.58 -12.45
C ALA A 107 14.63 -4.37 -12.00
N ARG A 108 13.46 -4.16 -12.62
CA ARG A 108 12.52 -3.09 -12.24
C ARG A 108 11.90 -3.35 -10.87
N TYR A 109 11.47 -4.57 -10.58
CA TYR A 109 11.00 -4.91 -9.23
C TYR A 109 12.11 -4.77 -8.18
N ALA A 110 13.35 -5.18 -8.50
CA ALA A 110 14.48 -5.02 -7.58
C ALA A 110 14.78 -3.54 -7.25
N LEU A 111 14.52 -2.62 -8.18
CA LEU A 111 14.55 -1.19 -7.89
C LEU A 111 13.44 -0.78 -6.91
N VAL A 112 12.21 -1.25 -7.10
CA VAL A 112 11.09 -1.00 -6.18
C VAL A 112 11.39 -1.54 -4.78
N ASP A 113 11.83 -2.80 -4.66
CA ASP A 113 12.20 -3.40 -3.36
C ASP A 113 13.33 -2.61 -2.69
N ALA A 114 14.33 -2.17 -3.44
CA ALA A 114 15.43 -1.33 -2.94
C ALA A 114 14.95 0.04 -2.44
N MET A 115 14.01 0.68 -3.13
CA MET A 115 13.41 1.95 -2.71
C MET A 115 12.57 1.78 -1.45
N LEU A 116 11.69 0.77 -1.44
CA LEU A 116 10.78 0.53 -0.33
C LEU A 116 11.50 0.09 0.94
N ILE A 117 12.52 -0.75 0.83
CA ILE A 117 13.31 -1.11 2.02
C ILE A 117 14.10 0.08 2.53
N SER A 118 14.65 0.93 1.65
CA SER A 118 15.54 2.01 2.07
C SER A 118 14.81 3.21 2.66
N TYR A 119 13.73 3.64 2.01
CA TYR A 119 13.00 4.89 2.31
C TYR A 119 11.48 4.70 2.36
N GLY A 120 10.97 3.51 2.05
CA GLY A 120 9.54 3.22 2.06
C GLY A 120 9.00 2.79 3.43
N THR A 121 9.69 3.03 4.54
CA THR A 121 9.23 2.67 5.88
C THR A 121 8.03 3.51 6.35
N ALA A 122 7.51 3.21 7.55
CA ALA A 122 6.58 4.11 8.21
C ALA A 122 7.21 5.53 8.33
N GLY A 123 6.44 6.60 8.14
CA GLY A 123 6.97 7.98 8.02
C GLY A 123 7.78 8.35 6.77
N GLY A 124 8.12 7.40 5.88
CA GLY A 124 9.01 7.68 4.73
C GLY A 124 8.50 8.72 3.70
N PRO A 125 9.34 9.15 2.73
CA PRO A 125 9.01 10.21 1.78
C PRO A 125 7.86 9.82 0.83
N VAL A 126 6.91 10.75 0.63
CA VAL A 126 5.75 10.56 -0.26
C VAL A 126 6.16 10.23 -1.69
N ASP A 127 7.20 10.91 -2.20
CA ASP A 127 7.72 10.71 -3.56
C ASP A 127 8.21 9.27 -3.78
N VAL A 128 8.82 8.63 -2.78
CA VAL A 128 9.33 7.24 -2.90
C VAL A 128 8.18 6.26 -3.01
N VAL A 129 7.12 6.45 -2.20
CA VAL A 129 5.93 5.60 -2.24
C VAL A 129 5.20 5.76 -3.57
N GLN A 130 5.04 7.00 -4.05
CA GLN A 130 4.42 7.27 -5.35
C GLN A 130 5.23 6.64 -6.49
N MET A 131 6.55 6.89 -6.56
CA MET A 131 7.41 6.29 -7.60
C MET A 131 7.37 4.76 -7.57
N SER A 132 7.34 4.16 -6.38
CA SER A 132 7.23 2.70 -6.23
C SER A 132 5.91 2.18 -6.78
N LEU A 133 4.79 2.84 -6.46
CA LEU A 133 3.47 2.51 -6.98
C LEU A 133 3.42 2.66 -8.51
N ASP A 134 3.95 3.75 -9.07
CA ASP A 134 3.99 3.99 -10.52
C ASP A 134 4.76 2.89 -11.25
N HIS A 135 5.90 2.47 -10.69
CA HIS A 135 6.65 1.35 -11.25
C HIS A 135 5.86 0.04 -11.22
N LEU A 136 5.16 -0.25 -10.12
CA LEU A 136 4.37 -1.48 -9.98
C LEU A 136 3.17 -1.48 -10.92
N LEU A 137 2.42 -0.38 -11.02
CA LEU A 137 1.24 -0.28 -11.90
C LEU A 137 1.61 -0.41 -13.38
N ASP A 138 2.70 0.23 -13.82
CA ASP A 138 3.16 0.03 -15.20
C ASP A 138 3.67 -1.40 -15.42
N MET A 139 4.29 -2.04 -14.42
CA MET A 139 4.62 -3.47 -14.52
C MET A 139 3.38 -4.37 -14.62
N MET A 140 2.29 -4.05 -13.91
CA MET A 140 1.00 -4.74 -14.04
C MET A 140 0.40 -4.55 -15.43
N ARG A 141 0.52 -3.34 -16.02
CA ARG A 141 0.14 -3.08 -17.41
C ARG A 141 0.94 -3.96 -18.38
N LEU A 142 2.24 -4.10 -18.16
CA LEU A 142 3.12 -4.94 -18.99
C LEU A 142 2.86 -6.44 -18.82
N CYS A 143 2.38 -6.89 -17.65
CA CYS A 143 2.14 -8.29 -17.32
C CYS A 143 0.86 -8.43 -16.47
N ARG A 144 -0.29 -8.59 -17.14
CA ARG A 144 -1.60 -8.70 -16.46
C ARG A 144 -1.67 -9.94 -15.57
N SER A 145 -1.00 -11.03 -15.96
CA SER A 145 -0.90 -12.30 -15.23
C SER A 145 -0.11 -12.23 -13.91
N ASP A 146 0.53 -11.09 -13.61
CA ASP A 146 1.19 -10.80 -12.33
C ASP A 146 2.11 -11.93 -11.81
N ASN A 147 2.99 -12.43 -12.68
CA ASN A 147 3.87 -13.55 -12.33
C ASN A 147 4.90 -13.22 -11.24
N LEU A 148 5.12 -11.93 -10.95
CA LEU A 148 5.97 -11.46 -9.86
C LEU A 148 5.18 -11.19 -8.56
N CYS A 149 3.87 -11.45 -8.54
CA CYS A 149 2.99 -11.21 -7.38
C CYS A 149 3.02 -9.76 -6.86
N LEU A 150 3.16 -8.79 -7.77
CA LEU A 150 3.20 -7.35 -7.50
C LEU A 150 1.90 -6.86 -6.87
N ARG A 151 0.76 -7.51 -7.16
CA ARG A 151 -0.55 -7.18 -6.57
C ARG A 151 -0.56 -7.23 -5.04
N LYS A 152 0.39 -7.92 -4.41
CA LYS A 152 0.52 -8.04 -2.96
C LYS A 152 1.00 -6.74 -2.30
N LEU A 153 1.74 -5.90 -3.02
CA LEU A 153 2.31 -4.65 -2.49
C LEU A 153 1.42 -3.43 -2.76
N ILE A 154 0.73 -3.44 -3.89
CA ILE A 154 0.01 -2.27 -4.44
C ILE A 154 -1.02 -1.68 -3.46
N PRO A 155 -1.92 -2.46 -2.81
CA PRO A 155 -2.93 -1.90 -1.92
C PRO A 155 -2.35 -1.09 -0.75
N GLY A 156 -1.28 -1.60 -0.12
CA GLY A 156 -0.62 -0.89 0.97
C GLY A 156 -0.03 0.45 0.55
N LEU A 157 0.48 0.57 -0.69
CA LEU A 157 0.99 1.83 -1.21
C LEU A 157 -0.13 2.83 -1.52
N TYR A 158 -1.24 2.38 -2.11
CA TYR A 158 -2.42 3.23 -2.31
C TYR A 158 -2.94 3.80 -0.99
N ILE A 159 -3.15 2.94 0.02
CA ILE A 159 -3.63 3.35 1.36
C ILE A 159 -2.70 4.42 1.95
N ARG A 160 -1.38 4.22 1.86
CA ARG A 160 -0.38 5.18 2.38
C ARG A 160 -0.40 6.53 1.67
N LEU A 161 -0.82 6.56 0.41
CA LEU A 161 -0.98 7.79 -0.38
C LEU A 161 -2.35 8.45 -0.14
N GLY A 162 -3.19 7.91 0.76
CA GLY A 162 -4.56 8.38 0.99
C GLY A 162 -5.52 8.03 -0.15
N ARG A 163 -5.13 7.08 -1.01
CA ARG A 163 -5.90 6.62 -2.17
C ARG A 163 -6.68 5.35 -1.83
N ASP A 164 -7.46 5.40 -0.77
CA ASP A 164 -8.17 4.24 -0.24
C ASP A 164 -9.22 3.67 -1.21
N GLN A 165 -9.90 4.53 -1.97
CA GLN A 165 -10.85 4.11 -3.00
C GLN A 165 -10.15 3.30 -4.10
N ASP A 166 -9.02 3.79 -4.61
CA ASP A 166 -8.22 3.06 -5.61
C ASP A 166 -7.73 1.71 -5.08
N ALA A 167 -7.33 1.66 -3.81
CA ALA A 167 -6.95 0.40 -3.16
C ALA A 167 -8.12 -0.58 -3.12
N TYR A 168 -9.30 -0.10 -2.71
CA TYR A 168 -10.51 -0.91 -2.61
C TYR A 168 -10.94 -1.43 -3.98
N ASP A 169 -11.02 -0.57 -4.99
CA ASP A 169 -11.39 -0.92 -6.37
C ASP A 169 -10.44 -1.98 -6.95
N PHE A 170 -9.13 -1.80 -6.74
CA PHE A 170 -8.11 -2.74 -7.16
C PHE A 170 -8.33 -4.12 -6.54
N MET A 171 -8.49 -4.19 -5.20
CA MET A 171 -8.71 -5.46 -4.50
C MET A 171 -10.06 -6.09 -4.83
N LYS A 172 -11.10 -5.27 -5.00
CA LYS A 172 -12.45 -5.70 -5.39
C LYS A 172 -12.40 -6.40 -6.74
N TRP A 173 -11.72 -5.81 -7.72
CA TRP A 173 -11.55 -6.42 -9.04
C TRP A 173 -10.92 -7.81 -8.96
N TYR A 174 -9.84 -7.97 -8.19
CA TYR A 174 -9.20 -9.28 -7.99
C TYR A 174 -10.08 -10.28 -7.26
N ALA A 175 -10.94 -9.80 -6.36
CA ALA A 175 -11.87 -10.62 -5.60
C ALA A 175 -13.14 -11.01 -6.37
N THR A 176 -13.45 -10.34 -7.48
CA THR A 176 -14.61 -10.61 -8.33
C THR A 176 -14.18 -11.06 -9.72
N THR A 177 -13.93 -10.14 -10.65
CA THR A 177 -13.58 -10.43 -12.04
C THR A 177 -12.32 -11.30 -12.13
N GLY A 178 -11.29 -11.00 -11.35
CA GLY A 178 -10.05 -11.78 -11.31
C GLY A 178 -10.18 -13.19 -10.69
N GLN A 179 -11.34 -13.55 -10.12
CA GLN A 179 -11.63 -14.91 -9.64
C GLN A 179 -12.39 -15.76 -10.67
N LYS A 180 -12.83 -15.18 -11.79
CA LYS A 180 -13.54 -15.91 -12.83
C LYS A 180 -12.61 -16.97 -13.43
N THR A 181 -13.10 -18.22 -13.52
CA THR A 181 -12.31 -19.36 -14.00
C THR A 181 -12.00 -19.27 -15.50
N ASP A 182 -12.81 -18.53 -16.24
CA ASP A 182 -12.72 -18.31 -17.68
C ASP A 182 -12.01 -17.00 -18.06
N TYR A 183 -11.52 -16.22 -17.08
CA TYR A 183 -10.81 -14.96 -17.36
C TYR A 183 -9.50 -15.18 -18.10
N ASN A 184 -9.34 -14.59 -19.29
CA ASN A 184 -8.12 -14.71 -20.07
C ASN A 184 -7.15 -13.55 -19.80
N TRP A 185 -6.14 -13.80 -18.95
CA TRP A 185 -5.08 -12.82 -18.64
C TRP A 185 -4.27 -12.34 -19.85
N GLY A 186 -4.29 -13.10 -20.95
CA GLY A 186 -3.62 -12.73 -22.20
C GLY A 186 -4.49 -11.92 -23.14
N ASP A 187 -5.81 -11.87 -22.94
CA ASP A 187 -6.71 -11.07 -23.75
C ASP A 187 -6.66 -9.60 -23.31
N MET A 188 -6.35 -8.71 -24.25
CA MET A 188 -6.23 -7.29 -23.98
C MET A 188 -7.57 -6.56 -24.06
N GLU A 189 -8.56 -7.16 -24.73
CA GLU A 189 -9.93 -6.65 -24.85
C GLU A 189 -10.75 -6.94 -23.59
N GLU A 190 -10.37 -7.97 -22.82
CA GLU A 190 -11.01 -8.22 -21.53
C GLU A 190 -10.72 -7.07 -20.53
N PRO A 191 -11.72 -6.64 -19.75
CA PRO A 191 -11.53 -5.61 -18.74
C PRO A 191 -10.46 -5.98 -17.72
N PHE A 192 -9.62 -5.02 -17.34
CA PHE A 192 -8.53 -5.24 -16.40
C PHE A 192 -8.39 -4.03 -15.45
N LEU A 193 -8.59 -4.27 -14.16
CA LEU A 193 -8.57 -3.23 -13.11
C LEU A 193 -9.52 -2.05 -13.41
N ASP A 194 -10.65 -2.38 -14.03
CA ASP A 194 -11.68 -1.45 -14.52
C ASP A 194 -12.74 -1.12 -13.48
N THR A 195 -12.72 -1.78 -12.31
CA THR A 195 -13.54 -1.36 -11.16
C THR A 195 -13.23 0.09 -10.81
N LYS A 196 -14.28 0.91 -10.66
CA LYS A 196 -14.22 2.31 -10.22
C LYS A 196 -15.34 2.58 -9.24
N ASP A 197 -15.01 3.34 -8.20
CA ASP A 197 -15.96 3.86 -7.22
C ASP A 197 -16.83 2.76 -6.57
N ALA A 198 -16.25 1.57 -6.35
CA ALA A 198 -16.95 0.51 -5.66
C ALA A 198 -17.32 0.96 -4.23
N ASP A 199 -18.50 0.56 -3.77
CA ASP A 199 -18.98 0.96 -2.44
C ASP A 199 -18.11 0.33 -1.35
N VAL A 200 -17.18 1.10 -0.78
CA VAL A 200 -16.32 0.63 0.31
C VAL A 200 -17.10 0.34 1.60
N LEU A 201 -18.37 0.72 1.72
CA LEU A 201 -19.25 0.43 2.85
C LEU A 201 -20.05 -0.88 2.65
N GLU A 202 -19.92 -1.51 1.48
CA GLU A 202 -20.60 -2.75 1.14
C GLU A 202 -20.14 -3.92 2.03
N ALA A 203 -20.92 -4.99 2.05
CA ALA A 203 -20.54 -6.21 2.75
C ALA A 203 -19.28 -6.83 2.12
N PRO A 204 -18.35 -7.37 2.92
CA PRO A 204 -17.16 -8.00 2.37
C PRO A 204 -17.52 -9.13 1.40
N VAL A 205 -16.88 -9.12 0.23
CA VAL A 205 -17.09 -10.14 -0.80
C VAL A 205 -16.81 -11.54 -0.30
N LYS A 206 -17.42 -12.54 -0.94
CA LYS A 206 -17.33 -13.94 -0.50
C LYS A 206 -15.88 -14.45 -0.46
N SER A 207 -15.05 -14.07 -1.44
CA SER A 207 -13.64 -14.50 -1.53
C SER A 207 -12.75 -13.96 -0.41
N TRP A 208 -13.13 -12.85 0.26
CA TRP A 208 -12.40 -12.34 1.44
C TRP A 208 -12.75 -13.06 2.76
N LYS A 209 -13.73 -13.97 2.72
CA LYS A 209 -14.20 -14.74 3.89
C LYS A 209 -14.11 -16.26 3.66
N GLY A 210 -13.42 -16.66 2.59
CA GLY A 210 -13.28 -18.06 2.20
C GLY A 210 -12.18 -18.79 2.99
N ARG A 211 -12.08 -20.11 2.77
CA ARG A 211 -10.96 -20.92 3.30
C ARG A 211 -9.62 -20.62 2.63
N VAL A 212 -9.67 -20.10 1.40
CA VAL A 212 -8.51 -19.64 0.64
C VAL A 212 -8.66 -18.14 0.47
N LEU A 213 -7.64 -17.39 0.86
CA LEU A 213 -7.64 -15.93 0.89
C LEU A 213 -6.37 -15.39 0.22
N ASP A 214 -6.48 -14.28 -0.52
CA ASP A 214 -5.31 -13.43 -0.75
C ASP A 214 -5.08 -12.61 0.53
N LEU A 215 -4.24 -13.14 1.41
CA LEU A 215 -3.99 -12.56 2.74
C LEU A 215 -3.58 -11.07 2.67
N ASN A 216 -2.84 -10.65 1.63
CA ASN A 216 -2.40 -9.26 1.49
C ASN A 216 -3.58 -8.33 1.20
N HIS A 217 -4.49 -8.76 0.33
CA HIS A 217 -5.69 -7.97 0.00
C HIS A 217 -6.63 -7.90 1.18
N VAL A 218 -6.91 -9.03 1.84
CA VAL A 218 -7.85 -9.05 2.97
C VAL A 218 -7.34 -8.17 4.12
N VAL A 219 -6.05 -8.23 4.46
CA VAL A 219 -5.44 -7.37 5.47
C VAL A 219 -5.56 -5.88 5.12
N ALA A 220 -5.37 -5.52 3.85
CA ALA A 220 -5.54 -4.15 3.39
C ALA A 220 -7.02 -3.71 3.42
N VAL A 221 -7.97 -4.60 3.11
CA VAL A 221 -9.41 -4.32 3.25
C VAL A 221 -9.79 -4.10 4.71
N VAL A 222 -9.26 -4.92 5.64
CA VAL A 222 -9.47 -4.70 7.08
C VAL A 222 -9.00 -3.30 7.47
N LEU A 223 -7.80 -2.89 7.04
CA LEU A 223 -7.28 -1.55 7.31
C LEU A 223 -8.18 -0.43 6.78
N ILE A 224 -8.69 -0.56 5.55
CA ILE A 224 -9.65 0.42 4.98
C ILE A 224 -10.91 0.51 5.85
N LYS A 225 -11.46 -0.63 6.29
CA LYS A 225 -12.63 -0.66 7.18
C LYS A 225 -12.33 -0.06 8.56
N VAL A 226 -11.14 -0.30 9.11
CA VAL A 226 -10.66 0.31 10.36
C VAL A 226 -10.54 1.84 10.20
N ARG A 227 -10.00 2.34 9.08
CA ARG A 227 -9.94 3.78 8.79
C ARG A 227 -11.33 4.41 8.76
N ILE A 228 -12.29 3.77 8.10
CA ILE A 228 -13.70 4.19 8.09
C ILE A 228 -14.26 4.23 9.52
N MET A 229 -14.01 3.20 10.34
CA MET A 229 -14.51 3.15 11.72
C MET A 229 -13.93 4.30 12.57
N LEU A 230 -12.63 4.58 12.42
CA LEU A 230 -11.97 5.69 13.12
C LEU A 230 -12.54 7.03 12.68
N ASP A 231 -12.77 7.23 11.38
CA ASP A 231 -13.41 8.42 10.83
C ASP A 231 -14.83 8.62 11.40
N LEU A 232 -15.63 7.55 11.50
CA LEU A 232 -16.96 7.59 12.11
C LEU A 232 -16.91 7.94 13.60
N GLN A 233 -15.93 7.43 14.34
CA GLN A 233 -15.71 7.79 15.74
C GLN A 233 -15.32 9.26 15.89
N VAL A 234 -14.47 9.79 15.00
CA VAL A 234 -14.13 11.23 14.98
C VAL A 234 -15.38 12.08 14.78
N ILE A 235 -16.25 11.72 13.82
CA ILE A 235 -17.51 12.42 13.56
C ILE A 235 -18.44 12.37 14.79
N GLN A 236 -18.59 11.20 15.43
CA GLN A 236 -19.42 11.06 16.63
C GLN A 236 -18.89 11.89 17.80
N ASN A 237 -17.57 11.83 18.06
CA ASN A 237 -16.94 12.58 19.14
C ASN A 237 -17.04 14.10 18.91
N ALA A 238 -16.91 14.55 17.66
CA ALA A 238 -17.08 15.95 17.29
C ALA A 238 -18.47 16.48 17.64
N ARG A 239 -19.52 15.71 17.32
CA ARG A 239 -20.92 16.08 17.63
C ARG A 239 -21.17 16.20 19.13
N ILE A 240 -20.58 15.30 19.92
CA ILE A 240 -20.68 15.34 21.39
C ILE A 240 -19.98 16.60 21.94
N ALA A 241 -18.81 16.94 21.40
CA ALA A 241 -18.02 18.08 21.85
C ALA A 241 -18.69 19.44 21.55
N ASP A 242 -19.38 19.55 20.41
CA ASP A 242 -20.00 20.80 19.93
C ASP A 242 -21.34 21.16 20.63
N ARG A 243 -21.84 20.30 21.54
CA ARG A 243 -23.13 20.45 22.26
C ARG A 243 -24.37 20.80 21.39
N GLY A 244 -24.26 20.69 20.07
CA GLY A 244 -25.37 20.91 19.13
C GLY A 244 -25.53 22.35 18.62
N ASP A 245 -24.60 23.28 18.89
CA ASP A 245 -24.78 24.68 18.47
C ASP A 245 -24.59 24.89 16.95
N ASN A 246 -23.61 24.23 16.30
CA ASN A 246 -23.51 24.21 14.83
C ASN A 246 -22.77 22.96 14.28
N PRO A 247 -23.40 21.76 14.32
CA PRO A 247 -22.76 20.51 13.94
C PRO A 247 -22.25 20.48 12.49
N GLU A 248 -22.94 21.14 11.56
CA GLU A 248 -22.57 21.13 10.13
C GLU A 248 -21.27 21.87 9.86
N GLU A 249 -21.07 23.04 10.48
CA GLU A 249 -19.84 23.83 10.31
C GLU A 249 -18.66 23.13 10.99
N THR A 250 -18.87 22.56 12.17
CA THR A 250 -17.88 21.75 12.90
C THR A 250 -17.49 20.50 12.09
N ILE A 251 -18.45 19.76 11.54
CA ILE A 251 -18.20 18.58 10.70
C ILE A 251 -17.48 18.97 9.40
N LYS A 252 -17.80 20.12 8.80
CA LYS A 252 -17.10 20.61 7.60
C LYS A 252 -15.64 20.95 7.89
N ILE A 253 -15.35 21.57 9.04
CA ILE A 253 -13.98 21.87 9.48
C ILE A 253 -13.20 20.58 9.78
N ILE A 254 -13.85 19.59 10.39
CA ILE A 254 -13.28 18.29 10.76
C ILE A 254 -13.07 17.39 9.54
N GLY A 255 -14.01 17.39 8.60
CA GLY A 255 -13.96 16.64 7.35
C GLY A 255 -12.74 16.99 6.49
N GLY A 256 -12.27 18.24 6.56
CA GLY A 256 -11.07 18.69 5.86
C GLY A 256 -9.74 18.41 6.56
N LYS A 257 -9.75 18.06 7.85
CA LYS A 257 -8.52 17.99 8.68
C LYS A 257 -8.28 16.67 9.40
N LEU A 258 -9.33 15.95 9.78
CA LEU A 258 -9.26 14.80 10.68
C LEU A 258 -9.88 13.52 10.11
N VAL A 259 -10.73 13.64 9.09
CA VAL A 259 -11.39 12.52 8.43
C VAL A 259 -10.63 12.18 7.15
N SER A 260 -10.44 10.90 6.88
CA SER A 260 -9.73 10.46 5.68
C SER A 260 -10.54 10.75 4.40
N PRO A 261 -9.89 10.91 3.23
CA PRO A 261 -10.57 11.21 1.97
C PRO A 261 -11.70 10.25 1.60
N ILE A 262 -11.68 9.02 2.14
CA ILE A 262 -12.67 7.98 1.89
C ILE A 262 -14.06 8.30 2.46
N ILE A 263 -14.13 9.00 3.60
CA ILE A 263 -15.38 9.46 4.21
C ILE A 263 -15.63 10.92 3.85
N SER A 264 -14.57 11.73 3.73
CA SER A 264 -14.72 13.14 3.34
C SER A 264 -15.35 13.33 1.95
N SER A 265 -15.16 12.38 1.02
CA SER A 265 -15.84 12.40 -0.29
C SER A 265 -17.32 12.02 -0.24
N ARG A 266 -17.80 11.46 0.88
CA ARG A 266 -19.18 11.02 1.09
C ARG A 266 -19.91 12.00 2.02
N ALA A 267 -20.26 13.17 1.49
CA ALA A 267 -20.92 14.25 2.23
C ALA A 267 -22.15 13.77 3.02
N GLU A 268 -22.93 12.84 2.46
CA GLU A 268 -24.08 12.23 3.14
C GLU A 268 -23.69 11.49 4.42
N SER A 269 -22.55 10.78 4.43
CA SER A 269 -22.08 10.07 5.64
C SER A 269 -21.58 11.01 6.73
N LEU A 270 -21.02 12.18 6.35
CA LEU A 270 -20.60 13.23 7.29
C LEU A 270 -21.81 13.92 7.92
N LEU A 271 -22.87 14.13 7.14
CA LEU A 271 -24.09 14.85 7.55
C LEU A 271 -25.20 13.93 8.05
N ALA A 272 -25.03 12.60 8.01
CA ALA A 272 -26.02 11.62 8.45
C ALA A 272 -26.43 11.82 9.92
N GLU A 273 -27.67 11.49 10.28
CA GLU A 273 -28.16 11.64 11.66
C GLU A 273 -27.34 10.77 12.65
N PRO A 274 -27.22 11.15 13.94
CA PRO A 274 -26.44 10.38 14.92
C PRO A 274 -26.81 8.89 14.98
N GLN A 275 -28.10 8.56 14.87
CA GLN A 275 -28.55 7.16 14.83
C GLN A 275 -28.08 6.44 13.57
N GLU A 276 -28.01 7.11 12.42
CA GLU A 276 -27.53 6.53 11.17
C GLU A 276 -26.02 6.31 11.21
N THR A 277 -25.25 7.29 11.68
CA THR A 277 -23.80 7.15 11.91
C THR A 277 -23.51 6.00 12.87
N ALA A 278 -24.30 5.84 13.94
CA ALA A 278 -24.17 4.73 14.88
C ALA A 278 -24.49 3.36 14.25
N ARG A 279 -25.55 3.27 13.44
CA ARG A 279 -25.90 2.05 12.68
C ARG A 279 -24.78 1.68 11.69
N LEU A 280 -24.23 2.67 11.00
CA LEU A 280 -23.11 2.47 10.08
C LEU A 280 -21.85 2.00 10.84
N ALA A 281 -21.51 2.64 11.96
CA ALA A 281 -20.40 2.22 12.80
C ALA A 281 -20.56 0.77 13.29
N ALA A 282 -21.75 0.38 13.75
CA ALA A 282 -22.04 -1.00 14.14
C ALA A 282 -21.89 -1.99 12.96
N LYS A 283 -22.37 -1.61 11.77
CA LYS A 283 -22.20 -2.39 10.54
C LYS A 283 -20.73 -2.59 10.21
N ILE A 284 -19.94 -1.52 10.23
CA ILE A 284 -18.50 -1.56 9.93
C ILE A 284 -17.75 -2.36 10.99
N LYS A 285 -18.02 -2.19 12.28
CA LYS A 285 -17.42 -3.00 13.36
C LYS A 285 -17.65 -4.50 13.12
N LYS A 286 -18.88 -4.90 12.76
CA LYS A 286 -19.20 -6.29 12.42
C LYS A 286 -18.39 -6.80 11.22
N GLN A 287 -18.23 -5.98 10.18
CA GLN A 287 -17.44 -6.35 9.00
C GLN A 287 -15.94 -6.48 9.32
N ILE A 288 -15.41 -5.60 10.17
CA ILE A 288 -14.01 -5.67 10.66
C ILE A 288 -13.80 -7.00 11.38
N LYS A 289 -14.65 -7.35 12.37
CA LYS A 289 -14.54 -8.60 13.12
C LYS A 289 -14.62 -9.82 12.20
N GLN A 290 -15.58 -9.85 11.25
CA GLN A 290 -15.69 -10.93 10.27
C GLN A 290 -14.41 -11.14 9.44
N LEU A 291 -13.78 -10.06 8.98
CA LEU A 291 -12.55 -10.14 8.19
C LEU A 291 -11.32 -10.45 9.07
N TYR A 292 -11.27 -9.91 10.28
CA TYR A 292 -10.26 -10.20 11.28
C TYR A 292 -10.23 -11.71 11.61
N ASP A 293 -11.39 -12.30 11.87
CA ASP A 293 -11.54 -13.73 12.16
C ASP A 293 -11.18 -14.58 10.94
N ALA A 294 -11.53 -14.15 9.72
CA ALA A 294 -11.14 -14.83 8.48
C ALA A 294 -9.62 -14.86 8.29
N VAL A 295 -8.94 -13.74 8.55
CA VAL A 295 -7.47 -13.67 8.51
C VAL A 295 -6.84 -14.56 9.57
N GLY A 296 -7.32 -14.51 10.82
CA GLY A 296 -6.80 -15.36 11.90
C GLY A 296 -7.01 -16.84 11.64
N SER A 297 -8.17 -17.21 11.09
CA SER A 297 -8.49 -18.59 10.71
C SER A 297 -7.61 -19.11 9.56
N TYR A 298 -7.29 -18.26 8.57
CA TYR A 298 -6.43 -18.62 7.45
C TYR A 298 -4.95 -18.67 7.84
N ASN A 299 -4.47 -17.67 8.59
CA ASN A 299 -3.08 -17.60 9.04
C ASN A 299 -3.01 -17.07 10.48
N ARG A 300 -3.00 -18.02 11.43
CA ARG A 300 -2.94 -17.79 12.87
C ARG A 300 -1.77 -16.95 13.38
N HIS A 301 -0.74 -16.72 12.56
CA HIS A 301 0.45 -15.98 12.97
C HIS A 301 0.39 -14.50 12.61
N PHE A 302 -0.52 -14.10 11.71
CA PHE A 302 -0.45 -12.79 11.08
C PHE A 302 -0.70 -11.64 12.06
N TRP A 303 -1.79 -11.70 12.83
CA TRP A 303 -2.16 -10.62 13.76
C TRP A 303 -1.12 -10.45 14.87
N ASP A 304 -0.68 -11.55 15.49
CA ASP A 304 0.38 -11.55 16.50
C ASP A 304 1.66 -10.89 15.96
N LEU A 305 2.13 -11.30 14.77
CA LEU A 305 3.33 -10.70 14.18
C LEU A 305 3.14 -9.22 13.85
N LEU A 306 1.96 -8.81 13.38
CA LEU A 306 1.72 -7.40 13.06
C LEU A 306 1.71 -6.52 14.32
N VAL A 307 1.18 -7.03 15.44
CA VAL A 307 1.03 -6.26 16.69
C VAL A 307 2.28 -6.32 17.57
N GLU A 308 2.91 -7.48 17.68
CA GLU A 308 3.99 -7.74 18.65
C GLU A 308 5.39 -7.68 18.02
N ASP A 309 5.53 -8.01 16.73
CA ASP A 309 6.82 -8.09 16.04
C ASP A 309 6.74 -7.50 14.61
N PRO A 310 6.28 -6.24 14.44
CA PRO A 310 6.07 -5.64 13.11
C PRO A 310 7.36 -5.52 12.29
N ASP A 311 8.51 -5.46 12.97
CA ASP A 311 9.82 -5.37 12.36
C ASP A 311 10.30 -6.70 11.75
N CYS A 312 9.62 -7.82 12.04
CA CYS A 312 9.97 -9.12 11.47
C CYS A 312 9.98 -9.11 9.94
N GLY A 313 9.11 -8.34 9.30
CA GLY A 313 9.03 -8.23 7.85
C GLY A 313 10.25 -7.55 7.22
N VAL A 314 10.95 -6.70 7.98
CA VAL A 314 12.19 -6.03 7.54
C VAL A 314 13.42 -6.86 7.92
N LEU A 315 13.40 -7.44 9.12
CA LEU A 315 14.54 -8.17 9.70
C LEU A 315 14.69 -9.59 9.13
N ARG A 316 13.60 -10.23 8.72
CA ARG A 316 13.58 -11.62 8.25
C ARG A 316 13.24 -11.69 6.76
N ARG A 317 13.97 -12.53 6.04
CA ARG A 317 13.72 -12.82 4.62
C ARG A 317 13.58 -14.33 4.42
N PRO A 318 12.37 -14.86 4.53
CA PRO A 318 12.14 -16.28 4.29
C PRO A 318 12.57 -16.69 2.88
N ALA A 319 13.25 -17.84 2.76
CA ALA A 319 13.61 -18.41 1.45
C ALA A 319 12.38 -18.93 0.69
N SER A 320 11.36 -19.36 1.43
CA SER A 320 10.05 -19.77 0.92
C SER A 320 8.95 -19.28 1.86
N ASN A 321 7.76 -19.06 1.29
CA ASN A 321 6.59 -18.54 1.98
C ASN A 321 5.33 -19.33 1.56
N PRO A 322 5.24 -20.62 1.90
CA PRO A 322 4.08 -21.43 1.57
C PRO A 322 2.80 -20.83 2.19
N PRO A 323 1.63 -20.96 1.53
CA PRO A 323 0.36 -20.48 2.07
C PRO A 323 0.11 -20.96 3.51
N GLN A 324 -0.51 -20.11 4.32
CA GLN A 324 -0.89 -20.35 5.73
C GLN A 324 0.27 -20.54 6.71
N SER A 325 1.52 -20.38 6.26
CA SER A 325 2.70 -20.51 7.11
C SER A 325 3.06 -19.21 7.82
N LYS A 326 3.87 -19.33 8.88
CA LYS A 326 4.52 -18.18 9.53
C LYS A 326 5.36 -17.36 8.55
N ASN A 327 5.98 -18.00 7.55
CA ASN A 327 6.77 -17.30 6.54
C ASN A 327 5.92 -16.47 5.58
N GLU A 328 4.71 -16.94 5.23
CA GLU A 328 3.74 -16.10 4.51
C GLU A 328 3.38 -14.88 5.35
N ALA A 329 3.05 -15.07 6.64
CA ALA A 329 2.71 -13.97 7.53
C ALA A 329 3.82 -12.92 7.63
N ILE A 330 5.08 -13.32 7.80
CA ILE A 330 6.24 -12.40 7.81
C ILE A 330 6.31 -11.57 6.51
N VAL A 331 6.07 -12.19 5.36
CA VAL A 331 6.07 -11.50 4.07
C VAL A 331 4.89 -10.52 3.95
N VAL A 332 3.70 -10.87 4.44
CA VAL A 332 2.55 -9.95 4.44
C VAL A 332 2.76 -8.79 5.42
N VAL A 333 3.38 -9.04 6.59
CA VAL A 333 3.77 -7.99 7.53
C VAL A 333 4.73 -7.02 6.84
N LYS A 334 5.77 -7.51 6.13
CA LYS A 334 6.68 -6.66 5.34
C LYS A 334 5.94 -5.67 4.43
N TYR A 335 4.86 -6.10 3.79
CA TYR A 335 4.14 -5.28 2.82
C TYR A 335 3.09 -4.34 3.44
N SER A 336 2.56 -4.70 4.61
CA SER A 336 1.41 -4.01 5.22
C SER A 336 1.76 -3.19 6.46
N TYR A 337 2.84 -3.50 7.18
CA TYR A 337 3.15 -2.86 8.47
C TYR A 337 3.16 -1.32 8.37
N ALA A 338 3.77 -0.78 7.30
CA ALA A 338 3.91 0.65 7.14
C ALA A 338 2.56 1.37 6.95
N SER A 339 1.54 0.73 6.35
CA SER A 339 0.21 1.35 6.22
C SER A 339 -0.57 1.28 7.54
N TRP A 340 -0.44 0.16 8.28
CA TRP A 340 -1.08 -0.01 9.58
C TRP A 340 -0.55 0.97 10.64
N TYR A 341 0.77 1.04 10.81
CA TYR A 341 1.39 1.89 11.83
C TYR A 341 1.37 3.39 11.50
N LYS A 342 1.13 3.76 10.24
CA LYS A 342 0.87 5.17 9.85
C LYS A 342 -0.57 5.60 10.10
N THR A 343 -1.47 4.67 10.40
CA THR A 343 -2.89 4.96 10.62
C THR A 343 -3.11 5.09 12.13
N PRO A 344 -3.29 6.32 12.66
CA PRO A 344 -3.47 6.51 14.10
C PRO A 344 -4.65 5.68 14.62
N GLY A 345 -4.47 4.96 15.73
CA GLY A 345 -5.51 4.13 16.34
C GLY A 345 -5.77 2.76 15.68
N ALA A 346 -5.21 2.47 14.50
CA ALA A 346 -5.48 1.19 13.81
C ALA A 346 -4.97 -0.03 14.58
N VAL A 347 -3.72 0.02 15.07
CA VAL A 347 -3.13 -1.09 15.86
C VAL A 347 -3.82 -1.23 17.22
N ASN A 348 -4.22 -0.12 17.85
CA ASN A 348 -4.99 -0.16 19.10
C ASN A 348 -6.35 -0.82 18.90
N MET A 349 -7.02 -0.57 17.78
CA MET A 349 -8.29 -1.24 17.45
C MET A 349 -8.10 -2.76 17.30
N LEU A 350 -6.98 -3.23 16.74
CA LEU A 350 -6.67 -4.66 16.68
C LEU A 350 -6.51 -5.28 18.07
N ARG A 351 -5.80 -4.59 18.99
CA ARG A 351 -5.63 -5.07 20.38
C ARG A 351 -6.98 -5.23 21.08
N ASN A 352 -7.87 -4.27 20.92
CA ASN A 352 -9.21 -4.36 21.50
C ASN A 352 -10.03 -5.52 20.90
N LEU A 353 -9.85 -5.83 19.61
CA LEU A 353 -10.53 -6.96 18.97
C LEU A 353 -10.02 -8.33 19.44
N SER A 354 -8.76 -8.43 19.88
CA SER A 354 -8.21 -9.65 20.49
C SER A 354 -8.64 -9.86 21.94
N GLU A 355 -9.11 -8.81 22.63
CA GLU A 355 -9.61 -8.88 24.01
C GLU A 355 -11.13 -9.15 24.08
N GLU A 356 -11.86 -9.03 22.96
CA GLU A 356 -13.29 -9.31 22.84
C GLU A 356 -13.61 -10.81 22.60
N ASP A 357 -12.59 -11.67 22.49
CA ASP A 357 -12.69 -13.15 22.43
C ASP A 357 -12.44 -13.77 23.82
#